data_AF-A0AAX1FTZ0-F1
#
_entry.id   AF-A0AAX1FTZ0-F1
#
_cell.length_a   1.000
_cell.length_b   1.000
_cell.length_c   1.000
_cell.angle_alpha   90.00
_cell.angle_beta   90.00
_cell.angle_gamma   90.00
#
_symmetry.space_group_name_H-M   'P 1'
#
loop_
_entity.id
_entity.type
_entity.pdbx_description
1 polymer ?
#
loop_
_entity_poly.entity_id
_entity_poly.type
_entity_poly.pdbx_seq_one_letter_code
_entity_poly.pdbx_strand_id
1 'polypeptide(L)'
;MVNNQLNVSAFEQEPPTATTDKRIHIDGPLYMVDDVLKILESEGNTTIPWTRKCIHNIESLALDTDDIQNLLRQAITQGQYVNSEWCVQKPTGPWAACDSYRLQREEWREHAYKYMSCNYYVKFAIGKTGKILLLVSCHVSQ
;
A
#
# COMPACT_ATOMS: atom_id res chain seq x y z
N MET A 1 -19.09 23.21 0.05
CA MET A 1 -17.89 22.51 -0.41
C MET A 1 -17.51 21.50 0.65
N VAL A 2 -17.48 20.21 0.32
CA VAL A 2 -17.07 19.17 1.29
C VAL A 2 -15.55 19.23 1.40
N ASN A 3 -15.05 19.51 2.60
CA ASN A 3 -13.62 19.69 2.85
C ASN A 3 -12.93 18.32 2.85
N ASN A 4 -12.51 17.85 1.67
CA ASN A 4 -11.88 16.54 1.48
C ASN A 4 -10.37 16.53 1.78
N GLN A 5 -9.85 17.58 2.41
CA GLN A 5 -8.45 17.67 2.89
C GLN A 5 -8.23 16.92 4.21
N LEU A 6 -8.98 15.84 4.46
CA LEU A 6 -8.79 15.06 5.67
C LEU A 6 -7.65 14.07 5.44
N ASN A 7 -6.55 14.27 6.17
CA ASN A 7 -5.54 13.24 6.34
C ASN A 7 -6.03 12.17 7.33
N VAL A 8 -6.18 10.94 6.83
CA VAL A 8 -6.59 9.76 7.61
C VAL A 8 -5.43 8.87 8.04
N SER A 9 -4.21 9.19 7.61
CA SER A 9 -2.99 8.51 8.03
C SER A 9 -2.42 9.09 9.33
N ALA A 10 -1.58 8.32 10.00
CA ALA A 10 -0.87 8.69 11.22
C ALA A 10 0.27 9.69 10.95
N PHE A 11 0.63 9.92 9.68
CA PHE A 11 1.56 10.98 9.31
C PHE A 11 1.02 12.35 9.74
N GLU A 12 1.85 13.17 10.38
CA GLU A 12 1.37 14.37 11.09
C GLU A 12 1.06 15.56 10.17
N GLN A 13 1.62 15.58 8.96
CA GLN A 13 1.45 16.72 8.06
C GLN A 13 0.03 16.79 7.45
N GLU A 14 -0.36 17.99 7.05
CA GLU A 14 -1.61 18.20 6.32
C GLU A 14 -1.47 17.81 4.85
N PRO A 15 -2.56 17.31 4.23
CA PRO A 15 -2.52 16.97 2.82
C PRO A 15 -2.47 18.25 1.97
N PRO A 16 -1.98 18.15 0.73
CA PRO A 16 -1.86 19.30 -0.16
C PRO A 16 -3.21 19.97 -0.43
N THR A 17 -3.21 21.29 -0.46
CA THR A 17 -4.41 22.11 -0.75
C THR A 17 -4.79 22.11 -2.23
N ALA A 18 -3.86 21.77 -3.12
CA ALA A 18 -4.06 21.79 -4.56
C ALA A 18 -4.67 20.47 -5.09
N THR A 19 -5.79 20.57 -5.81
CA THR A 19 -6.24 19.50 -6.71
C THR A 19 -5.32 19.48 -7.93
N THR A 20 -4.36 18.56 -7.92
CA THR A 20 -3.51 18.26 -9.07
C THR A 20 -3.62 16.79 -9.43
N ASP A 21 -3.59 16.48 -10.73
CA ASP A 21 -3.53 15.10 -11.23
C ASP A 21 -2.13 14.49 -11.09
N LYS A 22 -1.14 15.28 -10.67
CA LYS A 22 0.24 14.82 -10.44
C LYS A 22 0.36 14.13 -9.08
N ARG A 23 1.24 13.12 -9.01
CA ARG A 23 1.65 12.52 -7.74
C ARG A 23 2.38 13.56 -6.89
N ILE A 24 2.11 13.57 -5.59
CA ILE A 24 2.71 14.51 -4.65
C ILE A 24 3.59 13.71 -3.69
N HIS A 25 4.90 13.79 -3.91
CA HIS A 25 5.88 13.03 -3.16
C HIS A 25 6.20 13.67 -1.81
N ILE A 26 6.59 12.82 -0.87
CA ILE A 26 7.04 13.15 0.48
C ILE A 26 8.43 12.54 0.64
N ASP A 27 9.34 13.26 1.30
CA ASP A 27 10.73 12.86 1.43
C ASP A 27 10.91 11.73 2.44
N GLY A 28 11.50 10.62 1.99
CA GLY A 28 11.87 9.49 2.81
C GLY A 28 10.68 8.62 3.26
N PRO A 29 10.97 7.43 3.82
CA PRO A 29 9.94 6.56 4.38
C PRO A 29 9.27 7.24 5.58
N LEU A 30 7.94 7.15 5.64
CA LEU A 30 7.11 7.81 6.65
C LEU A 30 6.94 6.95 7.90
N TYR A 31 7.00 5.62 7.74
CA TYR A 31 6.74 4.67 8.83
C TYR A 31 7.97 3.81 9.08
N MET A 32 8.38 3.71 10.34
CA MET A 32 9.46 2.81 10.74
C MET A 32 9.02 1.36 10.54
N VAL A 33 9.89 0.54 9.93
CA VAL A 33 9.61 -0.87 9.64
C VAL A 33 9.16 -1.63 10.90
N ASP A 34 9.83 -1.41 12.02
CA ASP A 34 9.51 -2.07 13.30
C ASP A 34 8.09 -1.76 13.78
N ASP A 35 7.60 -0.54 13.57
CA ASP A 35 6.25 -0.16 14.00
C ASP A 35 5.18 -0.78 13.09
N VAL A 36 5.46 -0.88 11.79
CA VAL A 36 4.60 -1.59 10.85
C VAL A 36 4.53 -3.08 11.19
N LEU A 37 5.66 -3.71 11.51
CA LEU A 37 5.72 -5.12 11.93
C LEU A 37 4.94 -5.37 13.22
N LYS A 38 5.10 -4.52 14.25
CA LYS A 38 4.32 -4.62 15.49
C LYS A 38 2.82 -4.56 15.23
N ILE A 39 2.37 -3.68 14.32
CA ILE A 39 0.95 -3.58 13.96
C ILE A 39 0.49 -4.85 13.25
N LEU A 40 1.29 -5.39 12.32
CA LEU A 40 0.98 -6.64 11.63
C LEU A 40 0.90 -7.84 12.57
N GLU A 41 1.71 -7.88 13.62
CA GLU A 41 1.73 -8.96 14.60
C GLU A 41 0.66 -8.83 15.69
N SER A 42 0.00 -7.67 15.80
CA SER A 42 -1.02 -7.45 16.81
C SER A 42 -2.29 -8.26 16.55
N GLU A 43 -2.79 -8.94 17.59
CA GLU A 43 -4.00 -9.75 17.51
C GLU A 43 -5.21 -8.92 17.04
N GLY A 44 -5.98 -9.48 16.11
CA GLY A 44 -7.15 -8.79 15.55
C GLY A 44 -6.80 -7.58 14.66
N ASN A 45 -5.54 -7.44 14.22
CA ASN A 45 -5.22 -6.53 13.14
C ASN A 45 -5.63 -7.13 11.79
N THR A 46 -6.29 -6.32 10.99
CA THR A 46 -6.66 -6.66 9.62
C THR A 46 -6.21 -5.51 8.75
N THR A 47 -5.37 -5.83 7.77
CA THR A 47 -4.95 -4.86 6.78
C THR A 47 -6.13 -4.54 5.87
N ILE A 48 -6.42 -3.25 5.66
CA ILE A 48 -7.65 -2.78 5.01
C ILE A 48 -7.32 -2.36 3.57
N PRO A 49 -7.84 -3.06 2.54
CA PRO A 49 -7.77 -2.58 1.16
C PRO A 49 -8.43 -1.20 1.03
N TRP A 50 -7.68 -0.21 0.59
CA TRP A 50 -8.09 1.19 0.72
C TRP A 50 -8.97 1.69 -0.42
N THR A 51 -8.74 1.18 -1.64
CA THR A 51 -9.45 1.62 -2.86
C THR A 51 -10.11 0.47 -3.57
N ARG A 52 -11.15 0.76 -4.37
CA ARG A 52 -11.81 -0.25 -5.23
C ARG A 52 -10.83 -0.95 -6.17
N LYS A 53 -9.86 -0.19 -6.72
CA LYS A 53 -8.81 -0.75 -7.58
C LYS A 53 -7.92 -1.73 -6.81
N CYS A 54 -7.56 -1.41 -5.56
CA CYS A 54 -6.81 -2.32 -4.70
C CYS A 54 -7.60 -3.61 -4.43
N ILE A 55 -8.89 -3.50 -4.09
CA ILE A 55 -9.76 -4.67 -3.85
C ILE A 55 -9.77 -5.57 -5.09
N HIS A 56 -10.00 -4.99 -6.27
CA HIS A 56 -10.00 -5.75 -7.52
C HIS A 56 -8.64 -6.40 -7.83
N ASN A 57 -7.52 -5.71 -7.55
CA ASN A 57 -6.19 -6.29 -7.73
C ASN A 57 -5.95 -7.47 -6.79
N ILE A 58 -6.36 -7.37 -5.53
CA ILE A 58 -6.26 -8.45 -4.54
C ILE A 58 -7.08 -9.66 -5.00
N GLU A 59 -8.33 -9.44 -5.41
CA GLU A 59 -9.21 -10.48 -5.94
C GLU A 59 -8.60 -11.16 -7.18
N SER A 60 -8.07 -10.38 -8.13
CA SER A 60 -7.42 -10.90 -9.33
C SER A 60 -6.15 -11.71 -9.04
N LEU A 61 -5.50 -11.45 -7.90
CA LEU A 61 -4.32 -12.18 -7.45
C LEU A 61 -4.70 -13.36 -6.53
N ALA A 62 -5.99 -13.56 -6.26
CA ALA A 62 -6.51 -14.57 -5.34
C ALA A 62 -5.83 -14.53 -3.95
N LEU A 63 -5.48 -13.33 -3.47
CA LEU A 63 -4.84 -13.15 -2.15
C LEU A 63 -5.92 -13.04 -1.07
N ASP A 64 -5.79 -13.84 -0.01
CA ASP A 64 -6.61 -13.70 1.19
C ASP A 64 -6.01 -12.69 2.19
N THR A 65 -6.58 -12.63 3.39
CA THR A 65 -6.11 -11.69 4.44
C THR A 65 -4.69 -12.01 4.91
N ASP A 66 -4.34 -13.28 5.03
CA ASP A 66 -3.02 -13.71 5.51
C ASP A 66 -1.97 -13.50 4.41
N ASP A 67 -2.32 -13.77 3.17
CA ASP A 67 -1.51 -13.47 2.00
C ASP A 67 -1.16 -11.98 1.90
N ILE A 68 -2.15 -11.11 2.14
CA ILE A 68 -1.96 -9.67 2.15
C ILE A 68 -0.99 -9.24 3.25
N GLN A 69 -1.15 -9.77 4.47
CA GLN A 69 -0.26 -9.45 5.58
C GLN A 69 1.16 -9.94 5.31
N ASN A 70 1.30 -11.15 4.78
CA ASN A 70 2.58 -11.73 4.40
C ASN A 70 3.24 -10.95 3.25
N LEU A 71 2.45 -10.50 2.27
CA LEU A 71 2.92 -9.66 1.18
C LEU A 71 3.45 -8.32 1.69
N LEU A 72 2.71 -7.65 2.57
CA LEU A 72 3.17 -6.40 3.17
C LEU A 72 4.44 -6.61 4.01
N ARG A 73 4.46 -7.64 4.87
CA ARG A 73 5.63 -7.99 5.68
C ARG A 73 6.87 -8.21 4.81
N GLN A 74 6.76 -8.98 3.73
CA GLN A 74 7.87 -9.22 2.82
C GLN A 74 8.28 -7.95 2.07
N ALA A 75 7.33 -7.12 1.64
CA ALA A 75 7.66 -5.89 0.92
C ALA A 75 8.49 -4.91 1.76
N ILE A 76 8.21 -4.77 3.06
CA ILE A 76 8.97 -3.87 3.93
C ILE A 76 10.28 -4.47 4.47
N THR A 77 10.42 -5.80 4.52
CA THR A 77 11.62 -6.47 5.07
C THR A 77 12.60 -6.95 4.00
N GLN A 78 12.10 -7.31 2.83
CA GLN A 78 12.88 -7.91 1.74
C GLN A 78 12.78 -7.10 0.44
N GLY A 79 11.77 -6.24 0.33
CA GLY A 79 11.59 -5.37 -0.81
C GLY A 79 12.45 -4.11 -0.76
N GLN A 80 12.28 -3.28 -1.77
CA GLN A 80 12.97 -2.00 -1.92
C GLN A 80 11.99 -0.86 -1.73
N TYR A 81 12.30 0.08 -0.83
CA TYR A 81 11.59 1.35 -0.74
C TYR A 81 11.67 2.09 -2.09
N VAL A 82 10.53 2.57 -2.57
CA VAL A 82 10.41 3.28 -3.85
C VAL A 82 10.28 4.77 -3.60
N ASN A 83 9.25 5.18 -2.86
CA ASN A 83 8.93 6.56 -2.56
C ASN A 83 7.81 6.64 -1.50
N SER A 84 7.56 7.85 -1.03
CA SER A 84 6.40 8.18 -0.22
C SER A 84 5.57 9.25 -0.92
N GLU A 85 4.25 9.18 -0.82
CA GLU A 85 3.36 10.11 -1.52
C GLU A 85 1.99 10.22 -0.87
N TRP A 86 1.38 11.39 -1.05
CA TRP A 86 -0.02 11.62 -0.74
C TRP A 86 -0.92 10.89 -1.73
N CYS A 87 -1.80 10.02 -1.22
CA CYS A 87 -2.75 9.24 -2.00
C CYS A 87 -4.19 9.61 -1.65
N VAL A 88 -5.02 9.82 -2.68
CA VAL A 88 -6.46 9.98 -2.52
C VAL A 88 -7.19 8.65 -2.63
N GLN A 89 -8.18 8.41 -1.78
CA GLN A 89 -9.01 7.20 -1.88
C GLN A 89 -9.86 7.18 -3.17
N LYS A 90 -10.31 8.35 -3.58
CA LYS A 90 -11.08 8.66 -4.80
C LYS A 90 -10.90 10.17 -5.07
N PRO A 91 -11.24 10.71 -6.26
CA PRO A 91 -10.98 12.11 -6.60
C PRO A 91 -11.51 13.14 -5.57
N THR A 92 -12.54 12.77 -4.81
CA THR A 92 -13.15 13.58 -3.75
C THR A 92 -13.13 12.85 -2.39
N GLY A 93 -12.12 12.01 -2.17
CA GLY A 93 -11.96 11.21 -0.95
C GLY A 93 -10.94 11.83 0.02
N PRO A 94 -10.82 11.24 1.22
CA PRO A 94 -9.73 11.57 2.13
C PRO A 94 -8.35 11.19 1.55
N TRP A 95 -7.33 11.78 2.14
CA TRP A 95 -5.92 11.56 1.81
C TRP A 95 -5.24 10.66 2.84
N ALA A 96 -4.30 9.84 2.37
CA ALA A 96 -3.38 9.09 3.21
C ALA A 96 -1.95 9.32 2.69
N ALA A 97 -1.00 9.62 3.59
CA ALA A 97 0.40 9.65 3.26
C ALA A 97 0.94 8.21 3.30
N CYS A 98 1.37 7.70 2.15
CA CYS A 98 1.72 6.30 2.01
C CYS A 98 3.19 6.10 1.67
N ASP A 99 3.79 5.04 2.21
CA ASP A 99 5.04 4.49 1.72
C ASP A 99 4.77 3.47 0.64
N SER A 100 5.65 3.41 -0.37
CA SER A 100 5.61 2.42 -1.45
C SER A 100 6.87 1.58 -1.46
N TYR A 101 6.70 0.27 -1.55
CA TYR A 101 7.75 -0.72 -1.65
C TYR A 101 7.54 -1.57 -2.90
N ARG A 102 8.64 -1.98 -3.52
CA ARG A 102 8.67 -2.96 -4.61
C ARG A 102 9.25 -4.27 -4.09
N LEU A 103 8.50 -5.35 -4.21
CA LEU A 103 8.94 -6.71 -3.91
C LEU A 103 8.95 -7.52 -5.20
N GLN A 104 10.09 -8.12 -5.52
CA GLN A 104 10.21 -9.04 -6.64
C GLN A 104 10.06 -10.47 -6.13
N ARG A 105 9.22 -11.28 -6.81
CA ARG A 105 9.02 -12.70 -6.53
C ARG A 105 9.08 -13.51 -7.82
N GLU A 106 9.52 -14.76 -7.71
CA GLU A 106 9.29 -15.75 -8.76
C GLU A 106 7.94 -16.41 -8.50
N GLU A 107 6.99 -16.21 -9.42
CA GLU A 107 5.63 -16.75 -9.32
C GLU A 107 5.42 -17.80 -10.40
N TRP A 108 4.85 -18.95 -10.04
CA TRP A 108 4.43 -19.94 -11.04
C TRP A 108 3.24 -19.39 -11.84
N ARG A 109 3.35 -19.38 -13.17
CA ARG A 109 2.28 -18.95 -14.06
C ARG A 109 1.67 -20.16 -14.75
N GLU A 110 0.48 -20.57 -14.33
CA GLU A 110 -0.21 -21.75 -14.87
C GLU A 110 -0.34 -21.71 -16.39
N HIS A 111 -0.74 -20.57 -16.97
CA HIS A 111 -0.90 -20.44 -18.43
C HIS A 111 0.40 -20.50 -19.22
N ALA A 112 1.54 -20.16 -18.59
CA ALA A 112 2.85 -20.16 -19.24
C ALA A 112 3.70 -21.39 -18.88
N TYR A 113 3.23 -22.21 -17.93
CA TYR A 113 3.90 -23.41 -17.40
C TYR A 113 5.36 -23.16 -16.98
N LYS A 114 5.64 -22.00 -16.40
CA LYS A 114 6.97 -21.61 -15.91
C LYS A 114 6.88 -20.63 -14.75
N TYR A 115 7.98 -20.53 -14.00
CA TYR A 115 8.20 -19.42 -13.08
C TYR A 115 8.49 -18.14 -13.86
N MET A 116 7.92 -17.04 -13.39
CA MET A 116 8.14 -15.70 -13.94
C MET A 116 8.36 -14.70 -12.81
N SER A 117 9.37 -13.85 -12.98
CA SER A 117 9.59 -12.69 -12.14
C SER A 117 8.37 -11.76 -12.18
N CYS A 118 7.85 -11.46 -11.00
CA CYS A 118 6.72 -10.56 -10.78
C CYS A 118 7.12 -9.48 -9.79
N ASN A 119 6.80 -8.24 -10.14
CA ASN A 119 6.98 -7.08 -9.26
C ASN A 119 5.65 -6.75 -8.58
N TYR A 120 5.61 -6.95 -7.26
CA TYR A 120 4.56 -6.45 -6.40
C TYR A 120 4.93 -5.04 -5.94
N TYR A 121 4.05 -4.08 -6.24
CA TYR A 121 4.12 -2.74 -5.69
C TYR A 121 3.11 -2.66 -4.56
N VAL A 122 3.64 -2.62 -3.35
CA VAL A 122 2.87 -2.56 -2.11
C VAL A 122 3.00 -1.16 -1.57
N LYS A 123 1.87 -0.49 -1.45
CA LYS A 123 1.79 0.85 -0.91
C LYS A 123 0.87 0.83 0.30
N PHE A 124 1.27 1.46 1.40
CA PHE A 124 0.49 1.43 2.63
C PHE A 124 0.64 2.71 3.43
N ALA A 125 -0.32 2.92 4.34
CA ALA A 125 -0.26 3.92 5.39
C ALA A 125 -0.70 3.30 6.71
N ILE A 126 -0.16 3.79 7.83
CA ILE A 126 -0.78 3.55 9.14
C ILE A 126 -1.95 4.54 9.24
N GLY A 127 -3.17 4.05 9.42
CA GLY A 127 -4.34 4.89 9.68
C GLY A 127 -4.29 5.50 11.07
N LYS A 128 -4.99 6.61 11.31
CA LYS A 128 -5.09 7.24 12.65
C LYS A 128 -5.66 6.32 13.74
N THR A 129 -6.36 5.25 13.33
CA THR A 129 -6.88 4.20 14.22
C THR A 129 -5.85 3.11 14.55
N GLY A 130 -4.62 3.20 14.02
CA GLY A 130 -3.57 2.19 14.18
C GLY A 130 -3.68 0.98 13.24
N LYS A 131 -4.71 0.94 12.38
CA LYS A 131 -4.86 -0.12 11.35
C LYS A 131 -4.10 0.26 10.08
N ILE A 132 -3.62 -0.74 9.34
CA ILE A 132 -2.91 -0.50 8.07
C ILE A 132 -3.92 -0.32 6.94
N LEU A 133 -3.79 0.78 6.21
CA LEU A 133 -4.48 1.05 4.95
C LEU A 133 -3.59 0.62 3.80
N LEU A 134 -4.11 -0.20 2.88
CA LEU A 134 -3.30 -0.87 1.87
C LEU A 134 -3.75 -0.59 0.45
N LEU A 135 -2.75 -0.48 -0.42
CA LEU A 135 -2.85 -0.36 -1.87
C LEU A 135 -1.87 -1.37 -2.49
N VAL A 136 -2.38 -2.40 -3.16
CA VAL A 136 -1.56 -3.41 -3.85
C VAL A 136 -1.76 -3.32 -5.35
N SER A 137 -0.67 -3.45 -6.10
CA SER A 137 -0.68 -3.78 -7.52
C SER A 137 0.44 -4.77 -7.84
N CYS A 138 0.19 -5.69 -8.78
CA CYS A 138 1.19 -6.63 -9.26
C CYS A 138 1.37 -6.45 -10.77
N HIS A 139 2.61 -6.41 -11.23
CA HIS A 139 2.97 -6.37 -12.64
C HIS A 139 3.97 -7.47 -12.93
N VAL A 140 3.71 -8.27 -13.97
CA VAL A 140 4.70 -9.23 -14.48
C VAL A 140 5.87 -8.44 -15.04
N SER A 141 7.08 -8.78 -14.64
CA SER A 141 8.30 -8.20 -15.24
C SER A 141 8.38 -8.72 -16.67
N GLN A 142 8.30 -7.83 -17.66
CA GLN A 142 8.58 -8.16 -19.06
C GLN A 142 10.08 -8.40 -19.25
#